data_AF-A0A939XUD0-F1
#
_entry.id   AF-A0A939XUD0-F1
#
_cell.length_a   1.000
_cell.length_b   1.000
_cell.length_c   1.000
_cell.angle_alpha   90.00
_cell.angle_beta   90.00
_cell.angle_gamma   90.00
#
_symmetry.space_group_name_H-M   'P 1'
#
loop_
_entity.id
_entity.type
_entity.pdbx_description
1 polymer ?
#
loop_
_entity_poly.entity_id
_entity_poly.type
_entity_poly.pdbx_seq_one_letter_code
_entity_poly.pdbx_strand_id
1 'polypeptide(L)'
;KFLSDNCSTRPRDIIEMAAGESLQYPAMGDTIVTYRDILAHYCRNYAWERFGIDLVLGWDLDTALDQRATMFIPMLLMDAVAGATINVDGETVPLVKATTVPIDKSTEGNVRPPTPWYLSPMTVALLVLALTLIVTYRDCRRHEVSRWFDALLFATGGLAGCLLFFLVFFSTHEATSPNINTAWLHPLLLLLAILPWFKKTRKANRWLHALNALVLALLMLAWPWQPQVGNLAFFPLMTALLTRSVTNVFLGSQTTRGPTTTP
;
A
#
# COMPACT_ATOMS: atom_id res chain seq x y z
N LYS A 1 14.43 5.31 -12.52
CA LYS A 1 13.65 5.72 -11.32
C LYS A 1 12.22 6.09 -11.76
N PHE A 2 11.18 5.33 -11.44
CA PHE A 2 9.86 5.59 -12.08
C PHE A 2 9.25 6.96 -11.78
N LEU A 3 9.34 7.48 -10.55
CA LEU A 3 8.70 8.77 -10.23
C LEU A 3 9.45 9.97 -10.82
N SER A 4 10.78 9.90 -10.93
CA SER A 4 11.60 11.00 -11.44
C SER A 4 12.03 10.84 -12.92
N ASP A 5 11.99 9.62 -13.45
CA ASP A 5 12.40 9.25 -14.80
C ASP A 5 11.36 8.32 -15.44
N ASN A 6 10.39 8.92 -16.13
CA ASN A 6 9.29 8.26 -16.81
C ASN A 6 8.90 8.97 -18.11
N CYS A 7 7.81 8.50 -18.72
CA CYS A 7 7.30 9.00 -19.99
C CYS A 7 6.80 10.46 -19.96
N SER A 8 6.63 11.05 -18.79
CA SER A 8 6.30 12.45 -18.60
C SER A 8 7.57 13.26 -18.30
N THR A 9 8.38 12.81 -17.35
CA THR A 9 9.56 13.57 -16.94
C THR A 9 10.64 13.65 -18.01
N ARG A 10 10.79 12.63 -18.87
CA ARG A 10 11.74 12.66 -19.99
C ARG A 10 11.43 13.76 -21.03
N PRO A 11 10.19 13.86 -21.57
CA PRO A 11 9.83 15.00 -22.41
C PRO A 11 9.99 16.36 -21.72
N ARG A 12 9.63 16.48 -20.44
CA ARG A 12 9.84 17.70 -19.67
C ARG A 12 11.31 18.11 -19.68
N ASP A 13 12.21 17.18 -19.35
CA ASP A 13 13.64 17.44 -19.27
C ASP A 13 14.21 17.88 -20.64
N ILE A 14 13.69 17.33 -21.75
CA ILE A 14 14.05 17.76 -23.10
C ILE A 14 13.56 19.18 -23.41
N ILE A 15 12.34 19.54 -23.00
CA ILE A 15 11.79 20.90 -23.16
C ILE A 15 12.61 21.90 -22.34
N GLU A 16 12.91 21.59 -21.09
CA GLU A 16 13.75 22.41 -20.20
C GLU A 16 15.14 22.62 -20.81
N MET A 17 15.77 21.56 -21.33
CA MET A 17 17.08 21.65 -21.98
C MET A 17 17.07 22.50 -23.25
N ALA A 18 15.97 22.47 -24.01
CA ALA A 18 15.83 23.25 -25.24
C ALA A 18 15.52 24.74 -24.97
N ALA A 19 14.69 25.05 -23.98
CA ALA A 19 14.28 26.41 -23.64
C ALA A 19 15.29 27.14 -22.74
N GLY A 20 16.09 26.41 -21.98
CA GLY A 20 17.10 26.96 -21.07
C GLY A 20 16.50 27.79 -19.93
N GLU A 21 17.27 28.74 -19.41
CA GLU A 21 16.90 29.59 -18.26
C GLU A 21 15.74 30.56 -18.55
N SER A 22 15.34 30.70 -19.81
CA SER A 22 14.23 31.56 -20.21
C SER A 22 12.86 31.00 -19.81
N LEU A 23 12.78 29.70 -19.53
CA LEU A 23 11.55 28.98 -19.24
C LEU A 23 11.04 29.25 -17.82
N GLN A 24 9.79 29.69 -17.73
CA GLN A 24 9.10 29.91 -16.46
C GLN A 24 7.78 29.14 -16.43
N TYR A 25 7.62 28.30 -15.42
CA TYR A 25 6.36 27.62 -15.14
C TYR A 25 5.46 28.49 -14.23
N PRO A 26 4.13 28.37 -14.35
CA PRO A 26 3.20 29.13 -13.51
C PRO A 26 3.33 28.71 -12.05
N ALA A 27 3.45 29.62 -11.08
CA ALA A 27 3.65 29.26 -9.68
C ALA A 27 2.63 28.23 -9.18
N MET A 28 3.10 27.18 -8.50
CA MET A 28 2.24 26.24 -7.79
C MET A 28 1.60 26.96 -6.59
N GLY A 29 0.33 26.66 -6.30
CA GLY A 29 -0.32 27.18 -5.09
C GLY A 29 0.35 26.66 -3.81
N ASP A 30 0.05 27.29 -2.67
CA ASP A 30 0.69 27.01 -1.37
C ASP A 30 0.41 25.63 -0.75
N THR A 31 -0.26 24.74 -1.49
CA THR A 31 -0.62 23.40 -0.99
C THR A 31 0.57 22.47 -1.13
N ILE A 32 1.04 21.94 0.00
CA ILE A 32 2.01 20.84 0.00
C ILE A 32 1.31 19.59 -0.51
N VAL A 33 1.86 18.99 -1.57
CA VAL A 33 1.30 17.80 -2.23
C VAL A 33 2.39 16.73 -2.29
N THR A 34 2.02 15.47 -2.07
CA THR A 34 2.92 14.31 -2.20
C THR A 34 2.62 13.50 -3.46
N TYR A 35 3.51 12.57 -3.85
CA TYR A 35 3.20 11.63 -4.94
C TYR A 35 1.95 10.81 -4.62
N ARG A 36 1.76 10.42 -3.35
CA ARG A 36 0.59 9.64 -2.94
C ARG A 36 -0.70 10.42 -3.09
N ASP A 37 -0.72 11.71 -2.75
CA ASP A 37 -1.91 12.56 -2.90
C ASP A 37 -2.33 12.67 -4.37
N ILE A 38 -1.35 12.87 -5.25
CA ILE A 38 -1.59 12.94 -6.70
C ILE A 38 -2.13 11.59 -7.19
N LEU A 39 -1.49 10.47 -6.86
CA LEU A 39 -1.96 9.14 -7.25
C LEU A 39 -3.35 8.84 -6.69
N ALA A 40 -3.64 9.24 -5.45
CA ALA A 40 -4.94 9.07 -4.82
C ALA A 40 -6.03 9.87 -5.55
N HIS A 41 -5.72 11.08 -6.05
CA HIS A 41 -6.64 11.89 -6.85
C HIS A 41 -7.03 11.16 -8.14
N TYR A 42 -6.05 10.70 -8.91
CA TYR A 42 -6.29 10.01 -10.19
C TYR A 42 -6.89 8.60 -10.01
N CYS A 43 -6.63 7.94 -8.87
CA CYS A 43 -7.18 6.62 -8.55
C CYS A 43 -8.48 6.67 -7.73
N ARG A 44 -9.12 7.82 -7.55
CA ARG A 44 -10.29 7.97 -6.65
C ARG A 44 -11.46 7.04 -6.96
N ASN A 45 -11.66 6.68 -8.23
CA ASN A 45 -12.72 5.76 -8.67
C ASN A 45 -12.31 4.28 -8.56
N TYR A 46 -11.02 4.02 -8.37
CA TYR A 46 -10.36 2.73 -8.55
C TYR A 46 -9.81 2.28 -7.19
N ALA A 47 -10.72 1.89 -6.29
CA ALA A 47 -10.37 1.69 -4.88
C ALA A 47 -9.40 0.53 -4.67
N TRP A 48 -9.50 -0.53 -5.47
CA TRP A 48 -8.60 -1.69 -5.41
C TRP A 48 -7.23 -1.38 -5.99
N GLU A 49 -7.17 -0.61 -7.07
CA GLU A 49 -5.94 -0.12 -7.66
C GLU A 49 -5.22 0.79 -6.66
N ARG A 50 -5.94 1.72 -6.02
CA ARG A 50 -5.40 2.55 -4.93
C ARG A 50 -4.88 1.70 -3.77
N PHE A 51 -5.65 0.72 -3.31
CA PHE A 51 -5.21 -0.19 -2.24
C PHE A 51 -3.94 -0.96 -2.62
N GLY A 52 -3.85 -1.44 -3.86
CA GLY A 52 -2.65 -2.13 -4.37
C GLY A 52 -1.44 -1.20 -4.42
N ILE A 53 -1.60 0.02 -4.93
CA ILE A 53 -0.57 1.07 -4.95
C ILE A 53 -0.10 1.38 -3.52
N ASP A 54 -1.03 1.61 -2.59
CA ASP A 54 -0.72 1.89 -1.19
C ASP A 54 -0.03 0.71 -0.48
N LEU A 55 -0.28 -0.51 -0.96
CA LEU A 55 0.32 -1.72 -0.42
C LEU A 55 1.77 -1.87 -0.88
N VAL A 56 2.02 -1.72 -2.19
CA VAL A 56 3.32 -2.03 -2.81
C VAL A 56 4.30 -0.86 -2.80
N LEU A 57 3.81 0.39 -2.81
CA LEU A 57 4.65 1.57 -2.84
C LEU A 57 4.91 2.11 -1.42
N GLY A 58 6.19 2.36 -1.16
CA GLY A 58 6.72 2.72 0.16
C GLY A 58 6.57 4.19 0.52
N TRP A 59 7.34 4.60 1.54
CA TRP A 59 7.24 5.94 2.12
C TRP A 59 7.74 7.07 1.21
N ASP A 60 8.43 6.75 0.11
CA ASP A 60 9.04 7.74 -0.78
C ASP A 60 7.94 8.56 -1.47
N LEU A 61 6.75 7.97 -1.61
CA LEU A 61 5.58 8.63 -2.14
C LEU A 61 5.01 9.71 -1.25
N ASP A 62 5.35 9.69 0.04
CA ASP A 62 4.83 10.61 1.05
C ASP A 62 5.77 11.84 1.23
N THR A 63 6.76 11.97 0.34
CA THR A 63 7.66 13.12 0.27
C THR A 63 6.94 14.34 -0.34
N ALA A 64 7.12 15.51 0.26
CA ALA A 64 6.63 16.77 -0.28
C ALA A 64 7.28 17.08 -1.63
N LEU A 65 6.45 17.45 -2.62
CA LEU A 65 6.89 17.73 -3.98
C LEU A 65 7.13 19.22 -4.21
N ASP A 66 8.15 19.52 -4.99
CA ASP A 66 8.26 20.79 -5.69
C ASP A 66 7.43 20.76 -6.97
N GLN A 67 7.24 21.93 -7.58
CA GLN A 67 6.46 22.07 -8.80
C GLN A 67 6.97 21.13 -9.92
N ARG A 68 8.30 21.01 -10.07
CA ARG A 68 8.92 20.20 -11.11
C ARG A 68 8.61 18.71 -10.94
N ALA A 69 8.62 18.21 -9.70
CA ALA A 69 8.32 16.81 -9.39
C ALA A 69 6.84 16.45 -9.60
N THR A 70 5.91 17.40 -9.50
CA THR A 70 4.49 17.14 -9.80
C THR A 70 4.25 16.69 -11.26
N MET A 71 5.14 17.08 -12.18
CA MET A 71 5.03 16.78 -13.62
C MET A 71 5.39 15.33 -13.98
N PHE A 72 5.41 14.42 -13.01
CA PHE A 72 5.57 12.98 -13.25
C PHE A 72 4.33 12.34 -13.90
N ILE A 73 3.16 12.99 -13.81
CA ILE A 73 1.94 12.58 -14.51
C ILE A 73 1.80 13.40 -15.81
N PRO A 74 1.54 12.74 -16.95
CA PRO A 74 1.41 13.42 -18.25
C PRO A 74 0.42 14.59 -18.27
N MET A 75 -0.72 14.46 -17.59
CA MET A 75 -1.72 15.53 -17.51
C MET A 75 -1.18 16.76 -16.77
N LEU A 76 -0.47 16.56 -15.65
CA LEU A 76 0.13 17.66 -14.89
C LEU A 76 1.26 18.34 -15.66
N LEU A 77 2.05 17.56 -16.41
CA LEU A 77 3.04 18.13 -17.32
C LEU A 77 2.38 18.96 -18.43
N MET A 78 1.32 18.43 -19.05
CA MET A 78 0.59 19.12 -20.11
C MET A 78 0.05 20.46 -19.61
N ASP A 79 -0.57 20.49 -18.42
CA ASP A 79 -1.11 21.71 -17.82
C ASP A 79 0.01 22.70 -17.47
N ALA A 80 1.12 22.21 -16.90
CA ALA A 80 2.27 23.05 -16.57
C ALA A 80 2.90 23.70 -17.82
N VAL A 81 3.10 22.91 -18.88
CA VAL A 81 3.68 23.36 -20.15
C VAL A 81 2.74 24.31 -20.87
N ALA A 82 1.42 24.07 -20.83
CA ALA A 82 0.42 24.96 -21.41
C ALA A 82 0.40 26.35 -20.73
N GLY A 83 0.65 26.41 -19.42
CA GLY A 83 0.76 27.66 -18.67
C GLY A 83 2.16 28.28 -18.65
N ALA A 84 3.17 27.63 -19.25
CA ALA A 84 4.54 28.10 -19.21
C ALA A 84 4.81 29.23 -20.21
N THR A 85 5.77 30.09 -19.87
CA THR A 85 6.25 31.19 -20.70
C THR A 85 7.75 31.11 -20.92
N ILE A 86 8.22 31.73 -22.00
CA ILE A 86 9.63 31.90 -22.32
C ILE A 86 9.93 33.37 -22.61
N ASN A 87 11.15 33.82 -22.29
CA ASN A 87 11.63 35.13 -22.69
C ASN A 87 12.34 35.04 -24.05
N VAL A 88 11.86 35.77 -25.04
CA VAL A 88 12.48 35.90 -26.37
C VAL A 88 12.74 37.37 -26.62
N ASP A 89 14.02 37.72 -26.78
CA ASP A 89 14.47 39.10 -27.06
C ASP A 89 13.95 40.17 -26.08
N GLY A 90 13.73 39.79 -24.81
CA GLY A 90 13.23 40.67 -23.76
C GLY A 90 11.71 40.66 -23.58
N GLU A 91 10.96 39.98 -24.46
CA GLU A 91 9.51 39.84 -24.36
C GLU A 91 9.12 38.46 -23.80
N THR A 92 8.19 38.46 -22.85
CA THR A 92 7.61 37.21 -22.29
C THR A 92 6.50 36.72 -23.20
N VAL A 93 6.72 35.57 -23.84
CA VAL A 93 5.74 34.93 -24.73
C VAL A 93 5.33 33.55 -24.22
N PRO A 94 4.11 33.05 -24.53
CA PRO A 94 3.71 31.71 -24.17
C PRO A 94 4.61 30.63 -24.82
N LEU A 95 4.98 29.60 -24.05
CA LEU A 95 5.74 28.47 -24.58
C LEU A 95 4.90 27.65 -25.58
N VAL A 96 3.61 27.48 -25.29
CA VAL A 96 2.67 26.70 -26.12
C VAL A 96 1.80 27.66 -26.93
N LYS A 97 1.89 27.55 -28.26
CA LYS A 97 1.06 28.34 -29.18
C LYS A 97 -0.39 27.84 -29.25
N ALA A 98 -0.58 26.52 -29.26
CA ALA A 98 -1.90 25.89 -29.33
C ALA A 98 -1.82 24.45 -28.81
N THR A 99 -2.84 24.03 -28.06
CA THR A 99 -3.02 22.64 -27.60
C THR A 99 -4.13 22.01 -28.43
N THR A 100 -3.85 20.87 -29.07
CA THR A 100 -4.85 20.10 -29.81
C THR A 100 -4.94 18.71 -29.22
N VAL A 101 -6.15 18.27 -28.87
CA VAL A 101 -6.43 16.89 -28.44
C VAL A 101 -7.04 16.17 -29.65
N PRO A 102 -6.27 15.31 -30.36
CA PRO A 102 -6.72 14.74 -31.63
C PRO A 102 -7.92 13.80 -31.50
N ILE A 103 -8.10 13.21 -30.32
CA ILE A 103 -9.21 12.32 -29.99
C ILE A 103 -9.75 12.77 -28.64
N ASP A 104 -10.81 13.55 -28.65
CA ASP A 104 -11.51 13.91 -27.42
C ASP A 104 -12.38 12.72 -26.98
N LYS A 105 -11.88 11.96 -26.00
CA LYS A 105 -12.60 10.83 -25.41
C LYS A 105 -13.65 11.27 -24.37
N SER A 106 -13.95 12.57 -24.25
CA SER A 106 -14.96 13.10 -23.33
C SER A 106 -16.35 12.49 -23.52
N THR A 107 -16.63 11.91 -24.69
CA THR A 107 -17.93 11.32 -25.05
C THR A 107 -17.96 9.78 -25.14
N GLU A 108 -16.83 9.08 -25.10
CA GLU A 108 -16.79 7.60 -25.20
C GLU A 108 -15.84 6.92 -24.18
N GLY A 109 -16.42 6.49 -23.06
CA GLY A 109 -16.34 5.08 -22.64
C GLY A 109 -15.04 4.51 -22.03
N ASN A 110 -14.15 5.28 -21.41
CA ASN A 110 -12.91 4.72 -20.84
C ASN A 110 -12.68 4.90 -19.33
N VAL A 111 -13.51 5.68 -18.63
CA VAL A 111 -13.45 5.76 -17.16
C VAL A 111 -14.51 4.81 -16.59
N ARG A 112 -14.06 3.75 -15.90
CA ARG A 112 -15.01 2.84 -15.23
C ARG A 112 -15.74 3.61 -14.12
N PRO A 113 -17.02 3.26 -13.84
CA PRO A 113 -17.70 3.83 -12.70
C PRO A 113 -16.90 3.59 -11.41
N PRO A 114 -17.02 4.47 -10.42
CA PRO A 114 -16.33 4.30 -9.15
C PRO A 114 -16.69 2.96 -8.51
N THR A 115 -15.70 2.35 -7.86
CA THR A 115 -15.89 1.11 -7.10
C THR A 115 -17.02 1.34 -6.08
N PRO A 116 -18.10 0.54 -6.11
CA PRO A 116 -19.17 0.70 -5.14
C PRO A 116 -18.65 0.53 -3.72
N TRP A 117 -19.20 1.30 -2.78
CA TRP A 117 -18.71 1.33 -1.39
C TRP A 117 -18.66 -0.08 -0.76
N TYR A 118 -19.63 -0.94 -1.05
CA TYR A 118 -19.74 -2.29 -0.50
C TYR A 118 -18.71 -3.29 -1.08
N LEU A 119 -18.09 -2.95 -2.20
CA LEU A 119 -16.97 -3.69 -2.79
C LEU A 119 -15.62 -3.03 -2.52
N SER A 120 -15.58 -1.99 -1.68
CA SER A 120 -14.33 -1.31 -1.35
C SER A 120 -13.38 -2.23 -0.56
N PRO A 121 -12.06 -2.03 -0.67
CA PRO A 121 -11.08 -2.74 0.15
C PRO A 121 -11.36 -2.63 1.65
N MET A 122 -11.86 -1.47 2.09
CA MET A 122 -12.25 -1.26 3.48
C MET A 122 -13.40 -2.20 3.90
N THR A 123 -14.46 -2.28 3.09
CA THR A 123 -15.58 -3.18 3.40
C THR A 123 -15.13 -4.64 3.42
N VAL A 124 -14.30 -5.06 2.45
CA VAL A 124 -13.75 -6.42 2.45
C VAL A 124 -12.88 -6.68 3.68
N ALA A 125 -12.01 -5.73 4.05
CA ALA A 125 -11.16 -5.84 5.24
C ALA A 125 -11.98 -5.97 6.54
N LEU A 126 -13.06 -5.19 6.66
CA LEU A 126 -13.99 -5.28 7.79
C LEU A 126 -14.76 -6.61 7.81
N LEU A 127 -15.16 -7.14 6.65
CA LEU A 127 -15.80 -8.46 6.56
C LEU A 127 -14.82 -9.59 6.96
N VAL A 128 -13.56 -9.51 6.53
CA VAL A 128 -12.51 -10.45 6.97
C VAL A 128 -12.29 -10.37 8.47
N LEU A 129 -12.25 -9.16 9.05
CA LEU A 129 -12.17 -8.97 10.49
C LEU A 129 -13.39 -9.55 11.22
N ALA A 130 -14.60 -9.26 10.76
CA ALA A 130 -15.84 -9.79 11.34
C ALA A 130 -15.86 -11.33 11.34
N LEU A 131 -15.52 -11.95 10.20
CA LEU A 131 -15.39 -13.40 10.08
C LEU A 131 -14.33 -13.95 11.04
N THR A 132 -13.19 -13.26 11.15
CA THR A 132 -12.11 -13.62 12.07
C THR A 132 -12.56 -13.61 13.52
N LEU A 133 -13.33 -12.61 13.94
CA LEU A 133 -13.89 -12.53 15.28
C LEU A 133 -14.89 -13.65 15.57
N ILE A 134 -15.76 -13.99 14.60
CA ILE A 134 -16.72 -15.10 14.72
C ILE A 134 -15.98 -16.44 14.88
N VAL A 135 -14.97 -16.70 14.04
CA VAL A 135 -14.15 -17.92 14.14
C VAL A 135 -13.41 -17.98 15.46
N THR A 136 -12.80 -16.86 15.89
CA THR A 136 -12.11 -16.77 17.17
C THR A 136 -13.03 -17.03 18.36
N TYR A 137 -14.24 -16.48 18.36
CA TYR A 137 -15.24 -16.77 19.39
C TYR A 137 -15.57 -18.27 19.45
N ARG A 138 -15.81 -18.90 18.29
CA ARG A 138 -16.08 -20.35 18.19
C ARG A 138 -14.90 -21.19 18.69
N ASP A 139 -13.67 -20.82 18.32
CA ASP A 139 -12.44 -21.52 18.73
C ASP A 139 -12.24 -21.44 20.24
N CYS A 140 -12.41 -20.26 20.84
CA CYS A 140 -12.34 -20.08 22.29
C CYS A 140 -13.40 -20.90 23.03
N ARG A 141 -14.60 -21.04 22.49
CA ARG A 141 -15.67 -21.87 23.07
C ARG A 141 -15.40 -23.37 22.95
N ARG A 142 -14.69 -23.80 21.89
CA ARG A 142 -14.36 -25.21 21.63
C ARG A 142 -13.00 -25.63 22.18
N HIS A 143 -12.20 -24.69 22.65
CA HIS A 143 -10.80 -24.89 23.04
C HIS A 143 -9.93 -25.54 21.93
N GLU A 144 -10.31 -25.35 20.66
CA GLU A 144 -9.57 -25.85 19.50
C GLU A 144 -9.47 -24.75 18.44
N VAL A 145 -8.30 -24.65 17.80
CA VAL A 145 -8.03 -23.69 16.72
C VAL A 145 -8.56 -24.17 15.37
N SER A 146 -9.21 -23.26 14.64
CA SER A 146 -9.66 -23.49 13.26
C SER A 146 -8.49 -23.43 12.26
N ARG A 147 -7.73 -24.53 12.19
CA ARG A 147 -6.51 -24.68 11.37
C ARG A 147 -6.67 -24.32 9.90
N TRP A 148 -7.79 -24.66 9.26
CA TRP A 148 -8.03 -24.33 7.85
C TRP A 148 -8.23 -22.83 7.62
N PHE A 149 -8.95 -22.16 8.52
CA PHE A 149 -9.15 -20.71 8.44
C PHE A 149 -7.81 -19.98 8.62
N ASP A 150 -7.03 -20.39 9.62
CA ASP A 150 -5.68 -19.85 9.85
C ASP A 150 -4.77 -20.10 8.65
N ALA A 151 -4.77 -21.31 8.10
CA ALA A 151 -3.98 -21.63 6.92
C ALA A 151 -4.33 -20.71 5.74
N LEU A 152 -5.62 -20.47 5.47
CA LEU A 152 -6.04 -19.57 4.40
C LEU A 152 -5.62 -18.12 4.67
N LEU A 153 -5.88 -17.60 5.87
CA LEU A 153 -5.58 -16.21 6.23
C LEU A 153 -4.08 -15.91 6.22
N PHE A 154 -3.26 -16.80 6.78
CA PHE A 154 -1.81 -16.62 6.79
C PHE A 154 -1.16 -16.98 5.44
N ALA A 155 -1.78 -17.85 4.63
CA ALA A 155 -1.31 -18.09 3.27
C ALA A 155 -1.54 -16.87 2.38
N THR A 156 -2.71 -16.23 2.42
CA THR A 156 -2.95 -15.01 1.63
C THR A 156 -2.04 -13.87 2.07
N GLY A 157 -1.88 -13.64 3.38
CA GLY A 157 -0.92 -12.68 3.90
C GLY A 157 0.53 -13.01 3.53
N GLY A 158 0.91 -14.29 3.59
CA GLY A 158 2.25 -14.74 3.23
C GLY A 158 2.57 -14.62 1.75
N LEU A 159 1.61 -14.91 0.86
CA LEU A 159 1.75 -14.70 -0.58
C LEU A 159 1.89 -13.21 -0.92
N ALA A 160 1.08 -12.34 -0.30
CA ALA A 160 1.24 -10.90 -0.42
C ALA A 160 2.61 -10.44 0.13
N GLY A 161 3.06 -11.03 1.24
CA GLY A 161 4.38 -10.80 1.81
C GLY A 161 5.51 -11.25 0.89
N CYS A 162 5.37 -12.35 0.16
CA CYS A 162 6.32 -12.77 -0.88
C CYS A 162 6.40 -11.75 -2.01
N LEU A 163 5.27 -11.21 -2.46
CA LEU A 163 5.24 -10.14 -3.46
C LEU A 163 5.97 -8.90 -2.94
N LEU A 164 5.66 -8.43 -1.73
CA LEU A 164 6.32 -7.25 -1.15
C LEU A 164 7.81 -7.48 -0.92
N PHE A 165 8.20 -8.64 -0.42
CA PHE A 165 9.60 -9.01 -0.23
C PHE A 165 10.36 -9.03 -1.57
N PHE A 166 9.76 -9.59 -2.61
CA PHE A 166 10.33 -9.54 -3.96
C PHE A 166 10.53 -8.10 -4.44
N LEU A 167 9.50 -7.26 -4.31
CA LEU A 167 9.55 -5.87 -4.74
C LEU A 167 10.59 -5.04 -3.97
N VAL A 168 10.67 -5.22 -2.65
CA VAL A 168 11.58 -4.42 -1.81
C VAL A 168 13.04 -4.81 -1.97
N PHE A 169 13.33 -6.12 -2.10
CA PHE A 169 14.72 -6.61 -2.05
C PHE A 169 15.32 -6.99 -3.41
N PHE A 170 14.49 -7.33 -4.41
CA PHE A 170 14.97 -7.83 -5.69
C PHE A 170 14.59 -6.94 -6.88
N SER A 171 13.50 -6.19 -6.78
CA SER A 171 13.06 -5.32 -7.87
C SER A 171 13.94 -4.08 -7.99
N THR A 172 14.06 -3.58 -9.23
CA THR A 172 14.70 -2.28 -9.51
C THR A 172 13.72 -1.09 -9.32
N HIS A 173 12.47 -1.37 -8.94
CA HIS A 173 11.47 -0.35 -8.67
C HIS A 173 11.74 0.36 -7.33
N GLU A 174 12.54 1.41 -7.35
CA GLU A 174 12.91 2.17 -6.13
C GLU A 174 11.69 2.61 -5.30
N ALA A 175 10.58 3.00 -5.92
CA ALA A 175 9.38 3.46 -5.21
C ALA A 175 8.73 2.40 -4.29
N THR A 176 9.15 1.13 -4.37
CA THR A 176 8.68 0.07 -3.47
C THR A 176 9.54 -0.07 -2.22
N SER A 177 10.68 0.62 -2.09
CA SER A 177 11.59 0.49 -0.95
C SER A 177 12.07 1.86 -0.43
N PRO A 178 12.03 2.11 0.89
CA PRO A 178 11.57 1.22 1.95
C PRO A 178 10.04 1.24 2.08
N ASN A 179 9.45 0.09 2.45
CA ASN A 179 8.01 -0.08 2.61
C ASN A 179 7.67 -0.80 3.92
N ILE A 180 7.00 -0.08 4.82
CA ILE A 180 6.63 -0.53 6.16
C ILE A 180 5.58 -1.65 6.13
N ASN A 181 4.84 -1.81 5.02
CA ASN A 181 3.90 -2.93 4.88
C ASN A 181 4.59 -4.29 4.91
N THR A 182 5.91 -4.36 4.65
CA THR A 182 6.70 -5.59 4.83
C THR A 182 6.75 -6.10 6.27
N ALA A 183 6.49 -5.25 7.27
CA ALA A 183 6.49 -5.64 8.67
C ALA A 183 5.29 -6.52 9.04
N TRP A 184 4.11 -6.25 8.45
CA TRP A 184 2.89 -7.04 8.71
C TRP A 184 2.57 -8.05 7.60
N LEU A 185 3.15 -7.88 6.41
CA LEU A 185 3.11 -8.83 5.31
C LEU A 185 4.53 -9.25 4.92
N HIS A 186 4.90 -10.45 5.34
CA HIS A 186 6.21 -11.02 5.03
C HIS A 186 6.11 -12.51 4.70
N PRO A 187 7.08 -13.08 3.95
CA PRO A 187 7.07 -14.50 3.56
C PRO A 187 6.94 -15.47 4.74
N LEU A 188 7.44 -15.10 5.93
CA LEU A 188 7.37 -15.95 7.13
C LEU A 188 5.92 -16.25 7.58
N LEU A 189 4.92 -15.50 7.13
CA LEU A 189 3.50 -15.83 7.41
C LEU A 189 3.11 -17.17 6.75
N LEU A 190 3.75 -17.57 5.65
CA LEU A 190 3.53 -18.90 5.06
C LEU A 190 3.89 -20.03 6.03
N LEU A 191 4.88 -19.81 6.90
CA LEU A 191 5.21 -20.78 7.95
C LEU A 191 4.07 -20.94 8.95
N LEU A 192 3.35 -19.87 9.29
CA LEU A 192 2.17 -19.93 10.16
C LEU A 192 1.00 -20.69 9.51
N ALA A 193 0.93 -20.72 8.18
CA ALA A 193 -0.06 -21.52 7.46
C ALA A 193 0.30 -23.02 7.40
N ILE A 194 1.59 -23.35 7.34
CA ILE A 194 2.09 -24.71 7.07
C ILE A 194 2.45 -25.48 8.35
N LEU A 195 3.11 -24.85 9.32
CA LEU A 195 3.60 -25.52 10.51
C LEU A 195 2.51 -26.17 11.39
N PRO A 196 1.26 -25.66 11.51
CA PRO A 196 0.22 -26.30 12.32
C PRO A 196 -0.11 -27.75 11.92
N TRP A 197 0.21 -28.16 10.69
CA TRP A 197 -0.05 -29.50 10.16
C TRP A 197 0.93 -30.57 10.66
N PHE A 198 2.08 -30.15 11.21
CA PHE A 198 3.11 -31.06 11.69
C PHE A 198 3.16 -31.07 13.23
N LYS A 199 2.93 -32.23 13.86
CA LYS A 199 2.90 -32.32 15.33
C LYS A 199 4.22 -31.88 16.00
N LYS A 200 5.36 -32.14 15.36
CA LYS A 200 6.71 -31.82 15.88
C LYS A 200 7.01 -30.32 15.94
N THR A 201 6.33 -29.50 15.14
CA THR A 201 6.60 -28.06 15.01
C THR A 201 5.70 -27.19 15.89
N ARG A 202 4.82 -27.78 16.71
CA ARG A 202 3.87 -27.04 17.58
C ARG A 202 4.53 -25.97 18.45
N LYS A 203 5.72 -26.26 19.02
CA LYS A 203 6.45 -25.27 19.83
C LYS A 203 6.92 -24.10 18.96
N ALA A 204 7.51 -24.37 17.79
CA ALA A 204 7.96 -23.35 16.85
C ALA A 204 6.79 -22.51 16.33
N ASN A 205 5.66 -23.13 15.96
CA ASN A 205 4.46 -22.44 15.51
C ASN A 205 3.93 -21.45 16.56
N ARG A 206 3.91 -21.85 17.84
CA ARG A 206 3.50 -20.95 18.94
C ARG A 206 4.44 -19.76 19.09
N TRP A 207 5.76 -19.97 19.01
CA TRP A 207 6.73 -18.87 19.08
C TRP A 207 6.58 -17.91 17.90
N LEU A 208 6.37 -18.43 16.69
CA LEU A 208 6.13 -17.60 15.50
C LEU A 208 4.83 -16.79 15.62
N HIS A 209 3.74 -17.36 16.14
CA HIS A 209 2.52 -16.59 16.40
C HIS A 209 2.75 -15.53 17.49
N ALA A 210 3.50 -15.83 18.55
CA ALA A 210 3.82 -14.86 19.59
C ALA A 210 4.67 -13.70 19.03
N LEU A 211 5.68 -14.00 18.21
CA LEU A 211 6.49 -13.00 17.53
C LEU A 211 5.65 -12.16 16.57
N ASN A 212 4.82 -12.79 15.74
CA ASN A 212 3.92 -12.09 14.81
C ASN A 212 2.94 -11.17 15.55
N ALA A 213 2.34 -11.64 16.65
CA ALA A 213 1.46 -10.83 17.48
C ALA A 213 2.18 -9.62 18.08
N LEU A 214 3.42 -9.81 18.57
CA LEU A 214 4.24 -8.74 19.10
C LEU A 214 4.57 -7.69 18.02
N VAL A 215 5.03 -8.14 16.85
CA VAL A 215 5.36 -7.25 15.72
C VAL A 215 4.14 -6.45 15.28
N LEU A 216 2.97 -7.09 15.11
CA LEU A 216 1.74 -6.41 14.73
C LEU A 216 1.28 -5.40 15.78
N ALA A 217 1.33 -5.76 17.07
CA ALA A 217 0.96 -4.86 18.15
C ALA A 217 1.88 -3.63 18.21
N LEU A 218 3.19 -3.84 18.12
CA LEU A 218 4.18 -2.77 18.09
C LEU A 218 4.03 -1.89 16.85
N LEU A 219 3.79 -2.48 15.67
CA LEU A 219 3.59 -1.75 14.43
C LEU A 219 2.34 -0.87 14.50
N MET A 220 1.21 -1.42 14.96
CA MET A 220 -0.03 -0.66 15.10
C MET A 220 0.10 0.47 16.11
N LEU A 221 0.83 0.23 17.22
CA LEU A 221 1.14 1.27 18.18
C LEU A 221 2.04 2.34 17.54
N ALA A 222 3.10 1.94 16.84
CA ALA A 222 4.08 2.82 16.23
C ALA A 222 3.56 3.59 14.99
N TRP A 223 2.43 3.18 14.41
CA TRP A 223 1.91 3.68 13.13
C TRP A 223 1.79 5.23 13.04
N PRO A 224 1.39 5.97 14.09
CA PRO A 224 1.31 7.43 14.02
C PRO A 224 2.66 8.14 13.89
N TRP A 225 3.77 7.47 14.21
CA TRP A 225 5.12 8.06 14.25
C TRP A 225 6.01 7.68 13.07
N GLN A 226 5.52 6.88 12.15
CA GLN A 226 6.25 6.49 10.94
C GLN A 226 5.80 7.36 9.74
N PRO A 227 6.64 7.54 8.71
CA PRO A 227 6.39 8.54 7.67
C PRO A 227 5.55 8.04 6.47
N GLN A 228 5.27 6.74 6.35
CA GLN A 228 4.44 6.16 5.28
C GLN A 228 2.96 6.37 5.56
N VAL A 229 2.21 6.90 4.59
CA VAL A 229 0.74 6.97 4.72
C VAL A 229 0.14 5.59 4.41
N GLY A 230 -0.65 5.08 5.36
CA GLY A 230 -1.31 3.78 5.25
C GLY A 230 -2.73 3.88 4.71
N ASN A 231 -3.12 2.93 3.85
CA ASN A 231 -4.52 2.73 3.53
C ASN A 231 -5.26 2.27 4.79
N LEU A 232 -6.40 2.89 5.10
CA LEU A 232 -7.18 2.57 6.30
C LEU A 232 -7.63 1.10 6.34
N ALA A 233 -7.77 0.44 5.19
CA ALA A 233 -8.14 -0.97 5.12
C ALA A 233 -7.05 -1.92 5.67
N PHE A 234 -5.82 -1.45 5.86
CA PHE A 234 -4.75 -2.26 6.46
C PHE A 234 -5.01 -2.57 7.93
N PHE A 235 -5.58 -1.63 8.69
CA PHE A 235 -5.77 -1.82 10.14
C PHE A 235 -6.73 -2.95 10.49
N PRO A 236 -7.91 -3.12 9.84
CA PRO A 236 -8.74 -4.28 10.08
C PRO A 236 -8.06 -5.60 9.72
N LEU A 237 -7.25 -5.65 8.65
CA LEU A 237 -6.50 -6.84 8.25
C LEU A 237 -5.39 -7.18 9.24
N MET A 238 -4.60 -6.19 9.68
CA MET A 238 -3.61 -6.34 10.74
C MET A 238 -4.26 -6.84 12.03
N THR A 239 -5.41 -6.27 12.39
CA THR A 239 -6.19 -6.69 13.56
C THR A 239 -6.66 -8.15 13.43
N ALA A 240 -7.06 -8.60 12.24
CA ALA A 240 -7.44 -9.99 12.00
C ALA A 240 -6.25 -10.95 12.20
N LEU A 241 -5.10 -10.65 11.61
CA LEU A 241 -3.87 -11.43 11.77
C LEU A 241 -3.38 -11.46 13.23
N LEU A 242 -3.45 -10.32 13.91
CA LEU A 242 -3.10 -10.18 15.33
C LEU A 242 -4.01 -11.05 16.19
N THR A 243 -5.33 -10.92 15.99
CA THR A 243 -6.34 -11.70 16.73
C THR A 243 -6.07 -13.19 16.61
N ARG A 244 -5.88 -13.70 15.39
CA ARG A 244 -5.60 -15.13 15.17
C ARG A 244 -4.28 -15.60 15.77
N SER A 245 -3.26 -14.75 15.75
CA SER A 245 -1.97 -15.05 16.38
C SER A 245 -2.09 -15.15 17.90
N VAL A 246 -2.79 -14.20 18.53
CA VAL A 246 -3.06 -14.21 19.98
C VAL A 246 -3.88 -15.43 20.38
N THR A 247 -4.94 -15.76 19.64
CA THR A 247 -5.78 -16.94 19.91
C THR A 247 -4.99 -18.24 19.83
N ASN A 248 -4.10 -18.38 18.84
CA ASN A 248 -3.24 -19.57 18.71
C ASN A 248 -2.26 -19.72 19.89
N VAL A 249 -1.68 -18.61 20.36
CA VAL A 249 -0.81 -18.63 21.55
C VAL A 249 -1.61 -18.99 22.80
N PHE A 250 -2.77 -18.37 22.98
CA PHE A 250 -3.64 -18.57 24.14
C PHE A 250 -4.14 -20.02 24.24
N LEU A 251 -4.79 -20.55 23.21
CA LEU A 251 -5.32 -21.91 23.21
C LEU A 251 -4.20 -22.96 23.24
N GLY A 252 -3.07 -22.68 22.57
CA GLY A 252 -1.90 -23.53 22.62
C GLY A 252 -1.23 -23.61 23.99
N SER A 253 -1.39 -22.61 24.86
CA SER A 253 -0.87 -22.63 26.24
C SER A 253 -1.71 -23.52 27.17
N GLN A 254 -3.03 -23.55 26.95
CA GLN A 254 -3.96 -24.37 27.72
C GLN A 254 -3.76 -25.86 27.46
N THR A 255 -3.48 -26.25 26.21
CA THR A 255 -3.23 -27.67 25.87
C THR A 255 -1.94 -28.23 26.48
N THR A 256 -0.96 -27.37 26.80
CA THR A 256 0.26 -27.80 27.51
C THR A 256 0.10 -27.89 29.02
N ARG A 257 -0.93 -27.25 29.59
CA ARG A 257 -1.35 -27.41 30.99
C ARG A 257 -2.47 -28.46 31.05
N GLY A 258 -2.13 -29.71 30.78
CA GLY A 258 -3.05 -30.83 31.06
C GLY A 258 -3.41 -30.87 32.56
N PRO A 259 -4.53 -31.50 32.95
CA PRO A 259 -5.09 -31.39 34.28
C PRO A 259 -4.07 -31.84 35.32
N THR A 260 -3.74 -30.96 36.26
CA THR A 260 -3.16 -31.34 37.55
C THR A 260 -4.15 -32.28 38.21
N THR A 261 -3.94 -33.58 38.07
CA THR A 261 -4.50 -34.59 38.97
C THR A 261 -3.87 -34.32 40.33
N THR A 262 -4.57 -33.56 41.17
CA THR A 262 -4.29 -33.55 42.61
C THR A 262 -4.66 -34.92 43.18
N PRO A 263 -3.79 -35.53 44.01
CA PRO A 263 -4.03 -36.84 44.63
C PRO A 263 -5.18 -36.80 45.64
#